data_AF-G9PNZ6-F1
#
_entry.id   AF-G9PNZ6-F1
#
_cell.length_a   1.000
_cell.length_b   1.000
_cell.length_c   1.000
_cell.angle_alpha   90.00
_cell.angle_beta   90.00
_cell.angle_gamma   90.00
#
_symmetry.space_group_name_H-M   'P 1'
#
loop_
_entity.id
_entity.type
_entity.pdbx_description
1 polymer ?
#
loop_
_entity_poly.entity_id
_entity_poly.type
_entity_poly.pdbx_seq_one_letter_code
_entity_poly.pdbx_strand_id
1 'polypeptide(L)'
;SWRALPSLIEALRQSEPGTDGVCALDGDHVQYLLGLYRRAALAAAVAPGGVPLRDVAVRRVLGALRVRAIPTARDVVRDLDTWAEVRAWDADVPR
;
A
#
# COMPACT_ATOMS: atom_id res chain seq x y z
N SER A 1 0.56 -2.06 -8.33
CA SER A 1 0.66 -1.53 -9.72
C SER A 1 0.27 -0.06 -9.79
N TRP A 2 0.86 0.73 -10.72
CA TRP A 2 0.48 2.15 -10.97
C TRP A 2 -1.02 2.30 -11.32
N ARG A 3 -1.65 1.23 -11.81
CA ARG A 3 -3.09 1.14 -12.08
C ARG A 3 -3.97 1.42 -10.85
N ALA A 4 -3.45 1.26 -9.62
CA ALA A 4 -4.17 1.61 -8.38
C ALA A 4 -4.21 3.13 -8.10
N LEU A 5 -3.31 3.91 -8.72
CA LEU A 5 -3.07 5.30 -8.35
C LEU A 5 -4.32 6.20 -8.49
N PRO A 6 -5.13 6.12 -9.57
CA PRO A 6 -6.33 6.94 -9.68
C PRO A 6 -7.31 6.72 -8.53
N SER A 7 -7.58 5.46 -8.17
CA SER A 7 -8.49 5.10 -7.07
C SER A 7 -7.93 5.53 -5.71
N LEU A 8 -6.62 5.41 -5.50
CA LEU A 8 -5.97 5.88 -4.26
C LEU A 8 -6.03 7.40 -4.11
N ILE A 9 -5.84 8.16 -5.20
CA ILE A 9 -5.97 9.63 -5.21
C ILE A 9 -7.39 10.04 -4.84
N GLU A 10 -8.39 9.41 -5.46
CA GLU A 10 -9.78 9.75 -5.21
C GLU A 10 -10.19 9.43 -3.77
N ALA A 11 -9.84 8.24 -3.28
CA ALA A 11 -10.09 7.86 -1.90
C ALA A 11 -9.40 8.79 -0.89
N LEU A 12 -8.21 9.30 -1.19
CA LEU A 12 -7.50 10.25 -0.34
C LEU A 12 -8.18 11.63 -0.31
N ARG A 13 -8.75 12.08 -1.44
CA ARG A 13 -9.52 13.34 -1.52
C ARG A 13 -10.81 13.26 -0.70
N GLN A 14 -11.45 12.09 -0.69
CA GLN A 14 -12.68 11.83 0.06
C GLN A 14 -12.44 11.45 1.54
N SER A 15 -11.19 11.41 1.99
CA SER A 15 -10.88 10.98 3.35
C SER A 15 -11.10 12.08 4.37
N GLU A 16 -11.60 11.68 5.54
CA GLU A 16 -11.83 12.58 6.66
C GLU A 16 -10.55 13.29 7.13
N PRO A 17 -10.66 14.50 7.71
CA PRO A 17 -9.56 15.16 8.38
C PRO A 17 -8.87 14.26 9.41
N GLY A 18 -7.53 14.26 9.41
CA GLY A 18 -6.72 13.40 10.28
C GLY A 18 -6.52 11.97 9.78
N THR A 19 -6.96 11.66 8.55
CA THR A 19 -6.50 10.46 7.84
C THR A 19 -5.04 10.62 7.40
N ASP A 20 -4.18 9.70 7.82
CA ASP A 20 -2.74 9.72 7.53
C ASP A 20 -2.42 9.17 6.14
N GLY A 21 -3.28 8.32 5.58
CA GLY A 21 -3.12 7.79 4.23
C GLY A 21 -4.24 6.87 3.76
N VAL A 22 -4.11 6.40 2.52
CA VAL A 22 -4.97 5.40 1.91
C VAL A 22 -4.12 4.28 1.34
N CYS A 23 -4.48 3.03 1.59
CA CYS A 23 -3.79 1.85 1.05
C CYS A 23 -4.76 0.96 0.27
N ALA A 24 -4.20 0.20 -0.66
CA ALA A 24 -4.94 -0.88 -1.31
C ALA A 24 -5.23 -2.01 -0.30
N LEU A 25 -6.34 -2.70 -0.50
CA LEU A 25 -6.78 -3.88 0.24
C LEU A 25 -6.90 -5.06 -0.73
N ASP A 26 -6.20 -6.15 -0.42
CA ASP A 26 -6.31 -7.45 -1.11
C ASP A 26 -6.90 -8.49 -0.15
N GLY A 27 -8.16 -8.86 -0.35
CA GLY A 27 -8.91 -9.65 0.63
C GLY A 27 -8.94 -8.95 1.99
N ASP A 28 -8.35 -9.58 3.01
CA ASP A 28 -8.23 -9.01 4.37
C ASP A 28 -6.84 -8.38 4.62
N HIS A 29 -5.99 -8.29 3.60
CA HIS A 29 -4.62 -7.80 3.71
C HIS A 29 -4.48 -6.35 3.22
N VAL A 30 -4.12 -5.45 4.13
CA VAL A 30 -3.77 -4.07 3.78
C VAL A 30 -2.36 -4.05 3.17
N GLN A 31 -2.29 -3.61 1.91
CA GLN A 31 -1.05 -3.47 1.17
C GLN A 31 -0.37 -2.13 1.52
N TYR A 32 0.31 -2.06 2.66
CA TYR A 32 0.91 -0.81 3.16
C TYR A 32 1.96 -0.19 2.22
N LEU A 33 2.60 -0.99 1.37
CA LEU A 33 3.56 -0.52 0.36
C LEU A 33 2.89 -0.06 -0.95
N LEU A 34 1.58 -0.28 -1.08
CA LEU A 34 0.76 0.22 -2.19
C LEU A 34 -0.28 1.19 -1.64
N GLY A 35 0.18 2.40 -1.31
CA GLY A 35 -0.66 3.44 -0.73
C GLY A 35 -0.12 4.85 -0.93
N LEU A 36 -0.95 5.83 -0.58
CA LEU A 36 -0.60 7.24 -0.54
C LEU A 36 -0.67 7.73 0.90
N TYR A 37 0.35 8.45 1.34
CA TYR A 37 0.44 8.94 2.71
C TYR A 37 0.63 10.45 2.74
N ARG A 38 0.09 11.09 3.79
CA ARG A 38 0.46 12.44 4.18
C ARG A 38 1.93 12.42 4.61
N ARG A 39 2.75 13.24 3.95
CA ARG A 39 4.21 13.26 4.14
C ARG A 39 4.63 13.37 5.61
N ALA A 40 4.02 14.29 6.37
CA ALA A 40 4.41 14.54 7.76
C ALA A 40 4.15 13.32 8.66
N ALA A 41 2.99 12.69 8.53
CA ALA A 41 2.64 11.48 9.28
C ALA A 41 3.57 10.31 8.93
N LEU A 42 3.81 10.08 7.63
CA LEU A 42 4.73 9.03 7.19
C LEU A 42 6.15 9.26 7.73
N ALA A 43 6.67 10.48 7.62
CA ALA A 43 8.02 10.81 8.10
C ALA A 43 8.16 10.58 9.61
N ALA A 44 7.17 11.01 10.40
CA ALA A 44 7.16 10.78 11.84
C ALA A 44 7.11 9.29 12.20
N ALA A 45 6.38 8.49 11.43
CA ALA A 45 6.27 7.05 11.67
C ALA A 45 7.56 6.29 11.30
N VAL A 46 8.15 6.56 10.14
CA VAL A 46 9.31 5.79 9.64
C VAL A 46 10.65 6.30 10.12
N ALA A 47 10.72 7.55 10.57
CA ALA A 47 11.93 8.18 11.06
C ALA A 47 11.65 9.07 12.29
N PRO A 48 11.17 8.50 13.41
CA PRO A 48 10.90 9.26 14.62
C PRO A 48 12.17 9.97 15.10
N GLY A 49 12.07 11.27 15.40
CA GLY A 49 13.23 12.10 15.75
C GLY A 49 14.23 12.32 14.60
N GLY A 50 13.85 12.02 13.35
CA GLY A 50 14.67 12.21 12.15
C GLY A 50 15.60 11.03 11.83
N VAL A 51 15.60 9.96 12.63
CA VAL A 51 16.44 8.77 12.40
C VAL A 51 15.59 7.65 11.81
N PRO A 52 15.88 7.16 10.59
CA PRO A 52 15.11 6.09 9.97
C PRO A 52 15.15 4.79 10.77
N LEU A 53 13.98 4.15 10.92
CA LEU A 53 13.89 2.81 11.48
C LEU A 53 14.54 1.78 10.54
N ARG A 54 15.13 0.74 11.13
CA ARG A 54 15.74 -0.41 10.44
C ARG A 54 15.32 -1.70 11.11
N ASP A 55 15.30 -2.79 10.35
CA ASP A 55 15.02 -4.14 10.84
C ASP A 55 13.69 -4.30 11.60
N VAL A 56 12.68 -3.52 11.19
CA VAL A 56 11.33 -3.55 11.74
C VAL A 56 10.31 -3.98 10.69
N ALA A 57 9.29 -4.72 11.13
CA ALA A 57 8.19 -5.11 10.26
C ALA A 57 7.41 -3.88 9.79
N VAL A 58 7.19 -3.74 8.48
CA VAL A 58 6.41 -2.64 7.88
C VAL A 58 5.05 -2.48 8.54
N ARG A 59 4.33 -3.60 8.77
CA ARG A 59 3.03 -3.60 9.45
C ARG A 59 3.09 -3.00 10.85
N ARG A 60 4.18 -3.20 11.60
CA ARG A 60 4.33 -2.64 12.95
C ARG A 60 4.42 -1.11 12.91
N VAL A 61 5.06 -0.57 11.89
CA VAL A 61 5.27 0.88 11.73
C VAL A 61 4.07 1.54 11.07
N LEU A 62 3.71 1.10 9.87
CA LEU A 62 2.66 1.73 9.08
C LEU A 62 1.25 1.36 9.55
N GLY A 63 1.09 0.24 10.25
CA GLY A 63 -0.18 -0.14 10.86
C GLY A 63 -0.60 0.72 12.06
N ALA A 64 0.30 1.56 12.58
CA ALA A 64 -0.03 2.55 13.60
C ALA A 64 -0.63 3.85 13.01
N LEU A 65 -0.50 4.06 11.70
CA LEU A 65 -1.07 5.21 11.01
C LEU A 65 -2.57 5.03 10.80
N ARG A 66 -3.33 6.14 10.81
CA ARG A 66 -4.75 6.15 10.47
C ARG A 66 -4.92 6.01 8.95
N VAL A 67 -4.88 4.78 8.47
CA VAL A 67 -5.01 4.44 7.05
C VAL A 67 -6.42 3.98 6.71
N ARG A 68 -7.02 4.56 5.67
CA ARG A 68 -8.21 4.01 5.02
C ARG A 68 -7.79 2.95 4.01
N ALA A 69 -8.27 1.72 4.15
CA ALA A 69 -8.04 0.66 3.18
C ALA A 69 -9.16 0.65 2.12
N ILE A 70 -8.82 0.56 0.84
CA ILE A 70 -9.80 0.48 -0.25
C ILE A 70 -9.67 -0.85 -1.02
N PRO A 71 -10.78 -1.58 -1.23
CA PRO A 71 -10.76 -2.78 -2.06
C PRO A 71 -10.15 -2.48 -3.43
N THR A 72 -9.18 -3.29 -3.86
CA THR A 72 -8.53 -3.14 -5.16
C THR A 72 -8.51 -4.48 -5.88
N ALA A 73 -8.65 -4.45 -7.21
CA ALA A 73 -8.65 -5.66 -8.01
C ALA A 73 -7.36 -6.47 -7.82
N ARG A 74 -7.50 -7.79 -7.70
CA ARG A 74 -6.39 -8.69 -7.34
C ARG A 74 -5.22 -8.63 -8.33
N ASP A 75 -5.51 -8.46 -9.63
CA ASP A 75 -4.50 -8.31 -10.69
C ASP A 75 -3.69 -7.00 -10.59
N VAL A 76 -4.16 -6.02 -9.80
CA VAL A 76 -3.49 -4.73 -9.60
C VAL A 76 -2.56 -4.74 -8.37
N VAL A 77 -2.85 -5.61 -7.40
CA VAL A 77 -2.21 -5.65 -6.07
C VAL A 77 -1.40 -6.91 -5.80
N ARG A 78 -1.52 -7.94 -6.65
CA ARG A 78 -0.79 -9.20 -6.49
C ARG A 78 0.70 -9.00 -6.73
N ASP A 79 1.49 -9.32 -5.71
CA ASP A 79 2.92 -9.51 -5.83
C ASP A 79 3.23 -10.88 -6.46
N LEU A 80 4.33 -10.96 -7.20
CA LEU A 80 4.85 -12.18 -7.79
C LEU A 80 6.16 -12.51 -7.08
N ASP A 81 6.08 -13.28 -6.00
CA ASP A 81 7.21 -13.55 -5.10
C ASP A 81 8.06 -14.73 -5.58
N THR A 82 7.49 -15.58 -6.44
CA THR A 82 8.15 -16.79 -6.94
C THR A 82 8.23 -16.83 -8.45
N TRP A 83 9.26 -17.51 -8.96
CA TRP A 83 9.38 -17.77 -10.39
C TRP A 83 8.21 -18.58 -10.96
N ALA A 84 7.55 -19.41 -10.14
CA ALA A 84 6.35 -20.11 -10.56
C ALA A 84 5.19 -19.14 -10.82
N GLU A 85 5.03 -18.13 -9.97
CA GLU A 85 4.01 -17.09 -10.14
C GLU A 85 4.30 -16.20 -11.35
N VAL A 86 5.55 -15.84 -11.59
CA VAL A 86 5.95 -15.09 -12.79
C VAL A 86 5.59 -15.86 -14.07
N ARG A 87 5.92 -17.16 -14.13
CA ARG A 87 5.57 -17.98 -15.30
C ARG A 87 4.07 -18.14 -15.50
N ALA A 88 3.32 -18.29 -14.42
CA ALA A 88 1.87 -18.37 -14.49
C ALA A 88 1.27 -17.06 -15.02
N TRP A 89 1.80 -15.92 -14.57
CA TRP A 89 1.39 -14.60 -15.05
C TRP A 89 1.60 -14.45 -16.56
N ASP A 90 2.77 -14.82 -17.08
CA ASP A 90 3.07 -14.71 -18.52
C ASP A 90 2.19 -15.61 -19.40
N ALA A 91 1.69 -16.71 -18.86
CA ALA A 91 0.79 -17.63 -19.57
C ALA A 91 -0.67 -17.15 -19.61
N ASP A 92 -1.11 -16.36 -18.62
CA ASP A 92 -2.48 -15.85 -18.49
C ASP A 92 -2.71 -14.52 -19.23
N VAL A 93 -1.65 -13.82 -19.65
CA VAL A 93 -1.78 -12.59 -20.45
C VAL A 93 -2.09 -12.97 -21.91
N PRO A 94 -3.25 -12.56 -22.48
CA PRO A 94 -3.54 -12.80 -23.89
C PRO A 94 -2.41 -12.20 -24.75
N ARG A 95 -1.84 -13.03 -25.65
CA ARG A 95 -0.83 -12.59 -26.62
C ARG A 95 -1.38 -11.58 -27.62
#